data_AF-A0A1S3IWS1-F1
#
_entry.id   AF-A0A1S3IWS1-F1
#
_cell.length_a   1.000
_cell.length_b   1.000
_cell.length_c   1.000
_cell.angle_alpha   90.00
_cell.angle_beta   90.00
_cell.angle_gamma   90.00
#
_symmetry.space_group_name_H-M   'P 1'
#
loop_
_entity.id
_entity.type
_entity.pdbx_description
1 polymer ?
#
loop_
_entity_poly.entity_id
_entity_poly.type
_entity_poly.pdbx_seq_one_letter_code
_entity_poly.pdbx_strand_id
1 'polypeptide(L)'
;MTLAVSRGILVCLLLAISSNSADDDHGTKAFKYNKVMFDDKVPQKAHFIMFFAPWCGHCQRLSPVWDELAVKFNTDPSTAEVLIAKVDCTAETALCSDQEVKAYPT
;
A
#
# COMPACT_ATOMS: atom_id res chain seq x y z
N MET A 1 31.32 -40.76 -32.28
CA MET A 1 30.94 -40.12 -31.00
C MET A 1 29.52 -39.60 -31.17
N THR A 2 28.55 -40.43 -30.84
CA THR A 2 27.11 -40.10 -30.87
C THR A 2 26.52 -40.75 -29.64
N LEU A 3 26.29 -39.97 -28.59
CA LEU A 3 25.67 -40.43 -27.35
C LEU A 3 24.22 -39.94 -27.34
N ALA A 4 23.31 -40.91 -27.37
CA ALA A 4 21.92 -40.75 -27.01
C ALA A 4 21.82 -40.46 -25.49
N VAL A 5 21.06 -39.44 -25.10
CA VAL A 5 20.64 -39.27 -23.70
C VAL A 5 19.13 -39.44 -23.61
N SER A 6 18.79 -40.27 -22.62
CA SER A 6 17.54 -40.95 -22.34
C SER A 6 16.35 -40.02 -22.05
N ARG A 7 15.14 -40.53 -22.37
CA ARG A 7 13.84 -39.93 -22.08
C ARG A 7 13.48 -40.16 -20.61
N GLY A 8 13.13 -39.11 -19.88
CA GLY A 8 12.43 -39.23 -18.59
C GLY A 8 12.68 -38.06 -17.64
N ILE A 9 11.62 -37.59 -16.98
CA ILE A 9 11.50 -36.46 -16.04
C ILE A 9 11.18 -35.13 -16.78
N LEU A 10 9.91 -34.86 -17.09
CA LEU A 10 8.86 -34.31 -16.20
C LEU A 10 9.10 -32.82 -15.90
N VAL A 11 8.05 -32.02 -16.14
CA VAL A 11 7.92 -30.56 -15.96
C VAL A 11 8.35 -29.74 -17.17
N CYS A 12 7.62 -29.92 -18.29
CA CYS A 12 7.45 -28.82 -19.25
C CYS A 12 6.75 -27.68 -18.52
N LEU A 13 7.53 -26.65 -18.21
CA LEU A 13 7.14 -25.26 -18.00
C LEU A 13 5.76 -24.95 -18.63
N LEU A 14 4.70 -25.11 -17.85
CA LEU A 14 3.56 -24.22 -17.92
C LEU A 14 4.05 -22.90 -17.35
N LEU A 15 4.68 -22.09 -18.20
CA LEU A 15 4.78 -20.67 -17.96
C LEU A 15 3.33 -20.18 -17.87
N ALA A 16 2.89 -20.05 -16.63
CA ALA A 16 1.70 -19.31 -16.27
C ALA A 16 1.75 -17.98 -17.02
N ILE A 17 0.86 -17.84 -18.01
CA ILE A 17 0.37 -16.54 -18.43
C ILE A 17 -0.40 -16.00 -17.23
N SER A 18 0.34 -15.41 -16.28
CA SER A 18 -0.22 -14.60 -15.22
C SER A 18 -0.99 -13.46 -15.89
N SER A 19 -2.26 -13.38 -15.54
CA SER A 19 -3.20 -12.33 -15.88
C SER A 19 -2.53 -10.96 -15.87
N ASN A 20 -2.47 -10.30 -17.03
CA ASN A 20 -2.15 -8.87 -17.07
C ASN A 20 -3.44 -8.11 -16.72
N SER A 21 -3.78 -8.04 -15.44
CA SER A 21 -4.75 -7.08 -14.93
C SER A 21 -4.11 -5.70 -15.00
N ALA A 22 -4.53 -4.91 -16.00
CA ALA A 22 -4.29 -3.49 -16.05
C ALA A 22 -5.21 -2.82 -15.02
N ASP A 23 -4.74 -2.77 -13.77
CA ASP A 23 -5.23 -1.81 -12.80
C ASP A 23 -4.38 -0.54 -12.95
N ASP A 24 -5.02 0.62 -13.13
CA ASP A 24 -4.36 1.94 -13.15
C ASP A 24 -3.72 2.22 -11.76
N ASP A 25 -2.58 1.60 -11.47
CA ASP A 25 -1.68 1.97 -10.36
C ASP A 25 -0.88 3.20 -10.77
N HIS A 26 -1.43 4.38 -10.52
CA HIS A 26 -0.61 5.57 -10.36
C HIS A 26 0.07 5.53 -8.99
N GLY A 27 0.96 4.57 -8.79
CA GLY A 27 1.95 4.49 -7.71
C GLY A 27 1.41 4.72 -6.31
N THR A 28 0.95 3.65 -5.66
CA THR A 28 0.67 3.69 -4.21
C THR A 28 1.98 3.96 -3.43
N LYS A 29 2.22 5.23 -3.05
CA LYS A 29 3.46 5.69 -2.36
C LYS A 29 3.25 5.94 -0.87
N ALA A 30 2.04 6.33 -0.48
CA ALA A 30 1.64 6.37 0.92
C ALA A 30 1.34 4.95 1.40
N PHE A 31 1.85 4.57 2.57
CA PHE A 31 1.54 3.26 3.11
C PHE A 31 0.06 3.16 3.45
N LYS A 32 -0.64 2.13 2.96
CA LYS A 32 -2.02 1.84 3.37
C LYS A 32 -2.00 1.01 4.65
N TYR A 33 -2.51 1.56 5.74
CA TYR A 33 -2.54 0.88 7.04
C TYR A 33 -3.90 0.22 7.27
N ASN A 34 -3.84 -1.04 7.70
CA ASN A 34 -4.91 -1.71 8.41
C ASN A 34 -4.61 -1.71 9.91
N LYS A 35 -5.52 -2.21 10.75
CA LYS A 35 -5.33 -2.26 12.20
C LYS A 35 -4.00 -2.89 12.64
N VAL A 36 -3.62 -4.03 12.07
CA VAL A 36 -2.39 -4.74 12.46
C VAL A 36 -1.14 -3.91 12.15
N MET A 37 -1.08 -3.31 10.96
CA MET A 37 0.03 -2.45 10.56
C MET A 37 0.06 -1.15 11.37
N PHE A 38 -1.10 -0.57 11.69
CA PHE A 38 -1.19 0.61 12.53
C PHE A 38 -0.62 0.34 13.93
N ASP A 39 -1.10 -0.73 14.58
CA ASP A 39 -0.68 -1.11 15.94
C ASP A 39 0.82 -1.47 16.00
N ASP A 40 1.38 -2.08 14.94
CA ASP A 40 2.81 -2.39 14.86
C ASP A 40 3.66 -1.14 14.58
N LYS A 41 3.30 -0.34 13.57
CA LYS A 41 4.17 0.73 13.05
C LYS A 41 4.10 2.03 13.85
N VAL A 42 2.91 2.46 14.24
CA VAL A 42 2.71 3.78 14.88
C VAL A 42 3.56 3.97 16.15
N PRO A 43 3.74 2.97 17.03
CA PRO A 43 4.60 3.13 18.21
C PRO A 43 6.10 3.30 17.90
N GLN A 44 6.56 2.93 16.70
CA GLN A 44 8.00 2.86 16.38
C GLN A 44 8.57 4.21 15.89
N LYS A 45 7.73 5.06 15.28
CA LYS A 45 8.16 6.29 14.60
C LYS A 45 7.03 7.30 14.50
N ALA A 46 7.35 8.56 14.21
CA ALA A 46 6.31 9.54 13.91
C ALA A 46 5.63 9.20 12.57
N HIS A 47 4.30 9.35 12.53
CA HIS A 47 3.51 9.13 11.33
C HIS A 47 2.59 10.31 11.09
N PHE A 48 2.43 10.68 9.82
CA PHE A 48 1.37 11.56 9.38
C PHE A 48 0.38 10.74 8.55
N ILE A 49 -0.81 10.51 9.10
CA ILE A 49 -1.77 9.53 8.62
C ILE A 49 -3.03 10.25 8.18
N MET A 50 -3.45 10.04 6.93
CA MET A 50 -4.76 10.51 6.44
C MET A 50 -5.81 9.44 6.67
N PHE A 51 -6.79 9.73 7.51
CA PHE A 51 -7.99 8.92 7.65
C PHE A 51 -9.02 9.37 6.63
N PHE A 52 -9.43 8.46 5.74
CA PHE A 52 -10.25 8.82 4.58
C PHE A 52 -11.39 7.83 4.33
N ALA A 53 -12.32 8.25 3.47
CA ALA A 53 -13.30 7.38 2.84
C ALA A 53 -13.25 7.57 1.32
N PRO A 54 -13.37 6.50 0.51
CA PRO A 54 -13.20 6.57 -0.94
C PRO A 54 -14.28 7.40 -1.64
N TRP A 55 -15.45 7.53 -1.04
CA TRP A 55 -16.57 8.35 -1.54
C TRP A 55 -16.48 9.83 -1.12
N CYS A 56 -15.51 10.22 -0.28
CA CYS A 56 -15.36 11.59 0.17
C CYS A 56 -14.64 12.45 -0.89
N GLY A 57 -15.37 13.42 -1.48
CA GLY A 57 -14.80 14.32 -2.49
C GLY A 57 -13.63 15.18 -1.98
N HIS A 58 -13.57 15.52 -0.69
CA HIS A 58 -12.40 16.21 -0.11
C HIS A 58 -11.17 15.30 -0.08
N CYS A 59 -11.35 14.03 0.31
CA CYS A 59 -10.28 13.04 0.31
C CYS A 59 -9.73 12.79 -1.09
N GLN A 60 -10.62 12.65 -2.08
CA GLN A 60 -10.22 12.44 -3.48
C GLN A 60 -9.35 13.60 -4.00
N ARG A 61 -9.71 14.85 -3.67
CA ARG A 61 -8.91 16.04 -4.06
C ARG A 61 -7.56 16.11 -3.35
N LEU A 62 -7.49 15.65 -2.10
CA LEU A 62 -6.24 15.65 -1.33
C LEU A 62 -5.30 14.49 -1.71
N SER A 63 -5.85 13.36 -2.17
CA SER A 63 -5.10 12.13 -2.40
C SER A 63 -3.83 12.31 -3.25
N PRO A 64 -3.86 13.02 -4.40
CA PRO A 64 -2.67 13.19 -5.24
C PRO A 64 -1.53 13.90 -4.50
N VAL A 65 -1.84 14.98 -3.78
CA VAL A 65 -0.86 15.74 -3.00
C VAL A 65 -0.32 14.90 -1.83
N TRP A 66 -1.17 14.06 -1.23
CA TRP A 66 -0.74 13.13 -0.17
C TRP A 66 0.22 12.06 -0.70
N ASP A 67 0.00 11.56 -1.91
CA ASP A 67 0.89 10.60 -2.55
C ASP A 67 2.23 11.23 -2.92
N GLU A 68 2.24 12.48 -3.43
CA GLU A 68 3.48 13.23 -3.66
C GLU A 68 4.27 13.48 -2.36
N LEU A 69 3.57 13.81 -1.26
CA LEU A 69 4.19 13.94 0.05
C LEU A 69 4.83 12.61 0.48
N ALA A 70 4.11 11.51 0.31
CA ALA A 70 4.62 10.19 0.65
C ALA A 70 5.84 9.79 -0.20
N VAL A 71 5.89 10.16 -1.48
CA VAL A 71 7.11 9.96 -2.30
C VAL A 71 8.30 10.62 -1.62
N LYS A 72 8.19 11.89 -1.25
CA LYS A 72 9.31 12.66 -0.68
C LYS A 72 9.77 12.05 0.64
N PHE A 73 8.83 11.80 1.56
CA PHE A 73 9.14 11.39 2.93
C PHE A 73 9.45 9.90 3.10
N ASN A 74 8.78 9.02 2.34
CA ASN A 74 8.97 7.58 2.50
C ASN A 74 10.13 7.02 1.67
N THR A 75 10.70 7.79 0.73
CA THR A 75 11.79 7.30 -0.14
C THR A 75 13.14 7.95 0.10
N ASP A 76 13.19 9.17 0.67
CA ASP A 76 14.43 9.85 1.01
C ASP A 76 14.81 9.55 2.47
N PRO A 77 15.91 8.81 2.73
CA PRO A 77 16.37 8.49 4.08
C PRO A 77 16.60 9.72 4.97
N SER A 78 16.90 10.89 4.39
CA SER A 78 17.10 12.13 5.12
C SER A 78 15.80 12.76 5.67
N THR A 79 14.64 12.32 5.18
CA THR A 79 13.31 12.80 5.60
C THR A 79 12.47 11.71 6.28
N ALA A 80 13.05 10.53 6.49
CA ALA A 80 12.38 9.34 7.03
C ALA A 80 12.04 9.42 8.53
N GLU A 81 12.18 10.60 9.16
CA GLU A 81 11.77 10.82 10.55
C GLU A 81 10.24 10.72 10.72
N VAL A 82 9.49 11.05 9.67
CA VAL A 82 8.02 10.96 9.64
C VAL A 82 7.59 10.11 8.46
N LEU A 83 6.78 9.08 8.72
CA LEU A 83 6.19 8.24 7.67
C LEU A 83 4.81 8.75 7.26
N ILE A 84 4.55 8.76 5.96
CA ILE A 84 3.27 9.17 5.39
C ILE A 84 2.43 7.95 5.08
N ALA A 85 1.23 7.88 5.66
CA ALA A 85 0.32 6.76 5.51
C ALA A 85 -1.13 7.20 5.28
N LYS A 86 -1.99 6.26 4.91
CA LYS A 86 -3.43 6.43 4.71
C LYS A 86 -4.18 5.26 5.36
N VAL A 87 -5.32 5.54 6.00
CA VAL A 87 -6.25 4.53 6.55
C VAL A 87 -7.61 4.71 5.89
N ASP A 88 -8.11 3.66 5.26
CA ASP A 88 -9.45 3.63 4.68
C ASP A 88 -10.46 3.27 5.78
N CYS A 89 -11.17 4.27 6.30
CA CYS A 89 -12.13 4.09 7.38
C CYS A 89 -13.43 3.39 6.96
N THR A 90 -13.63 3.12 5.66
CA THR A 90 -14.72 2.24 5.22
C THR A 90 -14.36 0.77 5.33
N ALA A 91 -13.06 0.44 5.29
CA ALA A 91 -12.55 -0.90 5.54
C ALA A 91 -12.16 -1.11 7.01
N GLU A 92 -11.54 -0.12 7.64
CA GLU A 92 -10.95 -0.19 8.99
C GLU A 92 -11.80 0.59 10.01
N THR A 93 -13.10 0.31 10.05
CA THR A 93 -14.08 1.06 10.86
C THR A 93 -13.74 1.08 12.35
N ALA A 94 -13.33 -0.05 12.93
CA ALA A 94 -12.95 -0.14 14.34
C ALA A 94 -11.70 0.69 14.65
N LEU A 95 -10.67 0.62 13.82
CA LEU A 95 -9.46 1.43 13.98
C LEU A 95 -9.79 2.92 13.96
N CYS A 96 -10.61 3.38 13.01
CA CYS A 96 -10.98 4.79 12.93
C CYS A 96 -11.85 5.25 14.11
N SER A 97 -12.69 4.36 14.64
CA SER A 97 -13.44 4.61 15.88
C SER A 97 -12.51 4.71 17.09
N ASP A 98 -11.54 3.82 17.22
CA ASP A 98 -10.55 3.82 18.31
C ASP A 98 -9.69 5.09 18.30
N GLN A 99 -9.43 5.65 17.11
CA GLN A 99 -8.72 6.91 16.92
C GLN A 99 -9.64 8.14 16.93
N GLU A 100 -10.92 7.97 17.30
CA GLU A 100 -11.93 9.02 17.39
C GLU A 100 -12.10 9.88 16.11
N VAL A 101 -11.96 9.26 14.93
CA VAL A 101 -12.15 9.95 13.65
C VAL A 101 -13.62 10.27 13.43
N LYS A 102 -13.96 11.57 13.35
CA LYS A 102 -15.35 12.06 13.25
C LYS A 102 -15.71 12.66 11.88
N ALA A 103 -14.71 12.94 11.04
CA ALA A 103 -14.89 13.54 9.73
C ALA A 103 -13.77 13.14 8.77
N TYR A 104 -13.98 13.32 7.47
CA TYR A 104 -12.99 13.00 6.44
C TYR A 104 -12.70 14.20 5.53
N PRO A 105 -11.43 14.39 5.12
CA PRO A 105 -10.25 13.76 5.70
C PRO A 105 -10.03 14.27 7.14
N THR A 106 -9.41 13.41 7.98
CA THR A 106 -8.76 13.79 9.23
C THR A 106 -7.29 13.45 9.13
#